data_AF-A0A0L8FWB5-F1
#
_entry.id   AF-A0A0L8FWB5-F1
#
_cell.length_a   1.000
_cell.length_b   1.000
_cell.length_c   1.000
_cell.angle_alpha   90.00
_cell.angle_beta   90.00
_cell.angle_gamma   90.00
#
_symmetry.space_group_name_H-M   'P 1'
#
loop_
_entity.id
_entity.type
_entity.pdbx_description
1 polymer ?
#
loop_
_entity_poly.entity_id
_entity_poly.type
_entity_poly.pdbx_seq_one_letter_code
_entity_poly.pdbx_strand_id
1 'polypeptide(L)'
;MGDEELIKIVPVTNGPEYDDIQATFRRNSPSSRIISIERIQNKTLYLGYQALKKKFEVENPNIRNEVDGLWHGTAEGSVNGINKSGFNRSYCGKNGEYIIIIIIIIHPPSILA
;
A
#
# COMPACT_ATOMS: atom_id res chain seq x y z
N MET A 1 9.48 15.65 23.03
CA MET A 1 9.33 16.43 21.78
C MET A 1 8.78 15.43 20.79
N GLY A 2 7.45 15.40 20.70
CA GLY A 2 6.67 14.19 20.44
C GLY A 2 6.90 13.57 19.07
N ASP A 3 7.41 12.35 19.12
CA ASP A 3 7.39 11.28 18.13
C ASP A 3 5.96 10.80 17.82
N GLU A 4 5.03 11.75 17.66
CA GLU A 4 3.66 11.54 17.21
C GLU A 4 3.67 11.15 15.72
N GLU A 5 3.90 9.86 15.53
CA GLU A 5 3.52 9.00 14.41
C GLU A 5 3.51 9.65 13.02
N LEU A 6 4.67 9.57 12.34
CA LEU A 6 4.82 9.84 10.90
C LEU A 6 3.95 8.94 9.99
N ILE A 7 3.20 8.01 10.60
CA ILE A 7 2.42 6.97 9.94
C ILE A 7 1.06 6.89 10.63
N LYS A 8 -0.02 7.01 9.87
CA LYS A 8 -1.37 6.75 10.36
C LYS A 8 -1.97 5.57 9.61
N ILE A 9 -2.58 4.65 10.34
CA ILE A 9 -3.36 3.55 9.76
C ILE A 9 -4.83 3.89 9.98
N VAL A 10 -5.57 4.09 8.89
CA VAL A 10 -6.96 4.55 8.93
C VAL A 10 -7.87 3.47 8.34
N PRO A 11 -8.87 2.97 9.08
CA PRO A 11 -9.85 2.04 8.53
C PRO A 11 -10.56 2.66 7.32
N VAL A 12 -10.63 1.90 6.22
CA VAL A 12 -11.45 2.27 5.06
C VAL A 12 -12.87 1.80 5.34
N THR A 13 -13.77 2.74 5.58
CA THR A 13 -15.20 2.47 5.81
C THR A 13 -15.94 2.29 4.48
N ASN A 14 -17.19 1.82 4.55
CA ASN A 14 -18.06 1.67 3.39
C ASN A 14 -18.10 2.95 2.53
N GLY A 15 -18.01 2.78 1.21
CA GLY A 15 -17.98 3.85 0.22
C GLY A 15 -17.26 3.42 -1.06
N PRO A 16 -17.15 4.33 -2.05
CA PRO A 16 -16.61 3.99 -3.38
C PRO A 16 -15.20 3.37 -3.33
N GLU A 17 -14.33 3.90 -2.48
CA GLU A 17 -12.98 3.35 -2.32
C GLU A 17 -12.99 1.93 -1.76
N TYR A 18 -13.82 1.66 -0.74
CA TYR A 18 -13.96 0.32 -0.19
C TYR A 18 -14.47 -0.65 -1.25
N ASP A 19 -15.50 -0.24 -2.01
CA ASP A 19 -16.13 -1.07 -3.03
C ASP A 19 -15.15 -1.40 -4.16
N ASP A 20 -14.35 -0.43 -4.62
CA ASP A 20 -13.35 -0.60 -5.66
C ASP A 20 -12.22 -1.55 -5.22
N ILE A 21 -11.72 -1.37 -3.99
CA ILE A 21 -10.69 -2.25 -3.42
C ILE A 21 -11.24 -3.67 -3.29
N GLN A 22 -12.43 -3.81 -2.72
CA GLN A 22 -13.06 -5.12 -2.51
C GLN A 22 -13.31 -5.82 -3.84
N ALA A 23 -13.83 -5.12 -4.85
CA ALA A 23 -14.10 -5.68 -6.17
C ALA A 23 -12.81 -6.15 -6.85
N THR A 24 -11.76 -5.33 -6.81
CA THR A 24 -10.46 -5.66 -7.41
C THR A 24 -9.79 -6.81 -6.68
N PHE A 25 -9.88 -6.85 -5.34
CA PHE A 25 -9.36 -7.95 -4.54
C PHE A 25 -10.04 -9.27 -4.87
N ARG A 26 -11.38 -9.31 -4.82
CA ARG A 26 -12.17 -10.52 -5.08
C ARG A 26 -11.96 -11.08 -6.48
N ARG A 27 -11.70 -10.21 -7.47
CA ARG A 27 -11.34 -10.62 -8.82
C ARG A 27 -10.02 -11.40 -8.87
N ASN A 28 -9.04 -11.00 -8.07
CA ASN A 28 -7.70 -11.60 -8.04
C ASN A 28 -7.56 -12.74 -7.01
N SER A 29 -8.37 -12.75 -5.95
CA SER A 29 -8.33 -13.72 -4.86
C SER A 29 -9.75 -14.10 -4.40
N PRO A 30 -10.50 -14.87 -5.20
CA PRO A 30 -11.92 -15.14 -4.95
C PRO A 30 -12.20 -16.00 -3.72
N SER A 31 -11.24 -16.82 -3.29
CA SER A 31 -11.35 -17.70 -2.12
C SER A 31 -10.98 -17.02 -0.80
N SER A 32 -10.43 -15.80 -0.85
CA SER A 32 -9.94 -15.09 0.33
C SER A 32 -11.05 -14.29 1.01
N ARG A 33 -11.08 -14.32 2.34
CA ARG A 33 -11.99 -13.52 3.15
C ARG A 33 -11.32 -12.21 3.56
N ILE A 34 -11.95 -11.08 3.22
CA ILE A 34 -11.53 -9.76 3.71
C ILE A 34 -12.00 -9.61 5.16
N ILE A 35 -11.07 -9.33 6.08
CA ILE A 35 -11.36 -9.08 7.50
C ILE A 35 -11.47 -7.57 7.76
N SER A 36 -10.52 -6.80 7.24
CA SER A 36 -10.48 -5.34 7.30
C SER A 36 -9.78 -4.79 6.05
N ILE A 37 -10.01 -3.51 5.77
CA ILE A 37 -9.28 -2.74 4.77
C ILE A 37 -8.79 -1.47 5.46
N GLU A 38 -7.48 -1.23 5.40
CA GLU A 38 -6.84 -0.12 6.11
C GLU A 38 -5.96 0.66 5.13
N ARG A 39 -6.01 1.99 5.25
CA ARG A 39 -5.17 2.91 4.49
C ARG A 39 -3.96 3.30 5.31
N ILE A 40 -2.78 3.09 4.74
CA ILE A 40 -1.51 3.51 5.34
C ILE A 40 -1.17 4.91 4.84
N GLN A 41 -1.11 5.88 5.75
CA GLN A 41 -0.72 7.25 5.48
C GLN A 41 0.69 7.48 6.02
N ASN A 42 1.72 7.25 5.19
CA ASN A 42 3.13 7.51 5.51
C ASN A 42 3.67 8.60 4.57
N LYS A 43 3.81 9.83 5.07
CA LYS A 43 4.21 11.00 4.26
C LYS A 43 5.61 10.85 3.69
N THR A 44 6.54 10.28 4.45
CA THR A 44 7.93 10.11 4.03
C THR A 44 8.05 9.15 2.86
N LEU A 45 7.40 7.97 2.95
CA LEU A 45 7.39 7.00 1.86
C LEU A 45 6.67 7.53 0.62
N TYR A 46 5.57 8.26 0.81
CA TYR A 46 4.83 8.88 -0.28
C TYR A 46 5.68 9.91 -1.05
N LEU A 47 6.40 10.78 -0.33
CA LEU A 47 7.30 11.76 -0.97
C LEU A 47 8.47 11.08 -1.70
N GLY A 48 9.06 10.04 -1.11
CA GLY A 48 10.10 9.24 -1.75
C GLY A 48 9.62 8.56 -3.03
N TYR A 49 8.40 8.01 -3.00
CA TYR A 49 7.74 7.46 -4.17
C TYR A 49 7.55 8.50 -5.28
N GLN A 50 7.00 9.68 -4.96
CA GLN A 50 6.76 10.73 -5.95
C GLN A 50 8.05 11.23 -6.61
N ALA A 51 9.14 11.34 -5.83
CA ALA A 51 10.44 11.71 -6.37
C ALA A 51 10.96 10.66 -7.38
N LEU A 52 10.83 9.38 -7.04
CA LEU A 52 11.24 8.27 -7.91
C LEU A 52 10.36 8.17 -9.16
N LYS A 53 9.04 8.32 -9.01
CA LYS A 53 8.08 8.39 -10.11
C LYS A 53 8.49 9.47 -11.12
N LYS A 54 8.67 10.70 -10.65
CA LYS A 54 9.06 11.84 -11.50
C LYS A 54 10.37 11.58 -12.23
N LYS A 55 11.34 10.96 -11.55
CA LYS A 55 12.61 10.57 -12.18
C LYS A 55 12.37 9.58 -13.33
N PHE A 56 11.59 8.52 -13.11
CA PHE A 56 11.33 7.53 -14.15
C PHE A 56 10.46 8.03 -15.30
N GLU A 57 9.54 8.95 -15.06
CA GLU A 57 8.78 9.62 -16.11
C GLU A 57 9.67 10.44 -17.04
N VAL A 58 10.70 11.12 -16.49
CA VAL A 58 11.69 11.85 -17.29
C VAL A 58 12.61 10.91 -18.05
N GLU A 59 13.06 9.82 -17.42
CA GLU A 59 13.94 8.83 -18.05
C GLU A 59 13.22 8.00 -19.12
N ASN A 60 11.90 7.79 -18.98
CA ASN A 60 11.09 6.93 -19.83
C ASN A 60 9.80 7.64 -20.28
N PRO A 61 9.88 8.70 -21.10
CA PRO A 61 8.74 9.57 -21.42
C PRO A 61 7.61 8.87 -22.19
N ASN A 62 7.89 7.73 -22.81
CA ASN A 62 6.92 6.97 -23.61
C ASN A 62 6.47 5.67 -22.93
N ILE A 63 6.82 5.45 -21.66
CA ILE A 63 6.48 4.24 -20.91
C ILE A 63 5.59 4.61 -19.73
N ARG A 64 4.49 3.86 -19.56
CA ARG A 64 3.68 3.93 -18.34
C ARG A 64 4.38 3.14 -17.24
N ASN A 65 5.08 3.84 -16.35
CA ASN A 65 5.90 3.22 -15.29
C ASN A 65 5.08 2.69 -14.09
N GLU A 66 3.82 3.07 -13.98
CA GLU A 66 2.92 2.66 -12.91
C GLU A 66 1.89 1.64 -13.39
N VAL A 67 1.63 0.65 -12.55
CA VAL A 67 0.56 -0.33 -12.73
C VAL A 67 -0.29 -0.30 -11.48
N ASP A 68 -1.55 0.12 -11.64
CA ASP A 68 -2.54 0.08 -10.56
C ASP A 68 -2.99 -1.36 -10.28
N GLY A 69 -3.44 -1.61 -9.05
CA GLY A 69 -4.03 -2.89 -8.67
C GLY A 69 -3.04 -4.03 -8.47
N LEU A 70 -1.77 -3.74 -8.21
CA LEU A 70 -0.80 -4.74 -7.73
C LEU A 70 -1.05 -5.08 -6.25
N TRP A 71 -0.89 -6.36 -5.92
CA TRP A 71 -1.14 -6.90 -4.58
C TRP A 71 0.13 -7.52 -4.02
N HIS A 72 0.40 -7.29 -2.73
CA HIS A 72 1.53 -7.90 -2.04
C HIS A 72 1.06 -8.63 -0.78
N GLY A 73 1.19 -9.96 -0.79
CA GLY A 73 1.02 -10.78 0.41
C GLY A 73 2.30 -10.81 1.24
N THR A 74 2.17 -10.68 2.55
CA THR A 74 3.30 -10.76 3.49
C THR A 74 2.92 -11.48 4.78
N ALA A 75 3.92 -11.88 5.57
CA ALA A 75 3.72 -12.43 6.90
C ALA A 75 3.41 -11.32 7.91
N GLU A 76 2.61 -11.64 8.94
CA GLU A 76 2.20 -10.70 9.98
C GLU A 76 3.36 -9.91 10.60
N GLY A 77 4.46 -10.58 10.95
CA GLY A 77 5.64 -9.95 11.55
C GLY A 77 6.34 -8.93 10.64
N SER A 78 6.06 -8.92 9.34
CA SER A 78 6.64 -7.98 8.37
C SER A 78 5.79 -6.72 8.17
N VAL A 79 4.50 -6.74 8.53
CA VAL A 79 3.53 -5.66 8.26
C VAL A 79 4.01 -4.33 8.86
N ASN A 80 4.37 -4.34 10.15
CA ASN A 80 4.83 -3.13 10.83
C ASN A 80 6.11 -2.55 10.19
N GLY A 81 7.04 -3.41 9.80
CA GLY A 81 8.28 -3.01 9.13
C GLY A 81 8.02 -2.39 7.75
N ILE A 82 7.09 -2.96 6.98
CA ILE A 82 6.68 -2.46 5.67
C ILE A 82 5.96 -1.11 5.82
N ASN A 83 5.02 -0.98 6.75
CA ASN A 83 4.28 0.27 6.97
C ASN A 83 5.21 1.41 7.40
N LYS A 84 6.26 1.09 8.18
CA LYS A 84 7.23 2.06 8.68
C LYS A 84 8.29 2.47 7.67
N SER A 85 8.90 1.49 7.04
CA SER A 85 10.14 1.69 6.27
C SER A 85 10.01 1.37 4.79
N GLY A 86 8.81 0.97 4.35
CA GLY A 86 8.57 0.53 2.97
C GLY A 86 9.06 -0.90 2.74
N PHE A 87 9.01 -1.31 1.47
CA PHE A 87 9.44 -2.64 1.07
C PHE A 87 10.96 -2.78 1.15
N ASN A 88 11.41 -3.83 1.82
CA ASN A 88 12.82 -4.22 1.89
C ASN A 88 12.95 -5.68 1.43
N ARG A 89 13.98 -5.95 0.62
CA ARG A 89 14.34 -7.31 0.19
C ARG A 89 14.58 -8.27 1.35
N SER A 90 14.92 -7.77 2.54
CA SER A 90 15.07 -8.58 3.76
C SER A 90 13.76 -9.21 4.25
N TYR A 91 12.61 -8.75 3.75
CA TYR A 91 11.30 -9.34 4.05
C TYR A 91 10.91 -10.46 3.08
N CYS A 92 11.69 -10.70 2.02
CA CYS A 92 11.42 -11.77 1.06
C CYS A 92 11.65 -13.16 1.70
N GLY A 93 10.81 -14.14 1.34
CA GLY A 93 10.98 -15.54 1.74
C GLY A 93 10.36 -15.93 3.10
N LYS A 94 9.74 -14.99 3.81
CA LYS A 94 8.91 -15.31 4.99
C LYS A 94 7.47 -15.57 4.54
N ASN A 95 7.20 -16.79 4.09
CA ASN A 95 5.85 -17.24 3.78
C ASN A 95 5.12 -17.49 5.11
N GLY A 96 4.20 -16.60 5.50
CA GLY A 96 3.30 -16.84 6.62
C GLY A 96 2.15 -17.76 6.22
N GLU A 97 1.67 -18.59 7.13
CA GLU A 97 0.44 -19.39 6.96
C GLU A 97 -0.82 -18.51 6.77
N TYR A 98 -0.73 -17.24 7.17
CA TYR A 98 -1.75 -16.20 6.95
C TYR A 98 -1.22 -15.16 5.97
N ILE A 99 -1.88 -15.03 4.82
CA ILE A 99 -1.57 -14.01 3.82
C ILE A 99 -2.26 -12.71 4.25
N ILE A 100 -1.51 -11.79 4.86
CA ILE A 100 -1.99 -10.41 5.00
C ILE A 100 -1.65 -9.71 3.68
N ILE A 101 -2.68 -9.37 2.93
CA ILE A 101 -2.55 -8.68 1.65
C ILE A 101 -2.59 -7.19 1.93
N ILE A 102 -1.44 -6.52 1.78
CA ILE A 102 -1.34 -5.07 1.90
C ILE A 102 -1.65 -4.47 0.54
N ILE A 103 -2.71 -3.64 0.47
CA ILE A 103 -2.91 -2.76 -0.68
C ILE A 103 -2.02 -1.55 -0.49
N ILE A 104 -1.09 -1.33 -1.41
CA ILE A 104 -0.40 -0.04 -1.47
C ILE A 104 -1.30 0.90 -2.27
N ILE A 105 -2.26 1.53 -1.60
CA ILE A 105 -3.03 2.62 -2.23
C ILE A 105 -2.15 3.86 -2.13
N ILE A 106 -1.30 4.08 -3.13
CA ILE A 106 -0.63 5.37 -3.33
C ILE A 106 -1.64 6.31 -3.97
N HIS A 107 -2.72 6.63 -3.27
CA HIS A 107 -3.54 7.75 -3.68
C HIS A 107 -2.81 9.04 -3.31
N PRO A 108 -2.90 10.10 -4.15
CA PRO A 108 -2.66 11.42 -3.63
C PRO A 108 -3.45 11.61 -2.33
N PRO A 109 -2.90 12.29 -1.32
CA PRO A 109 -3.70 12.73 -0.20
C PRO A 109 -4.68 13.76 -0.75
N SER A 110 -5.77 13.28 -1.35
CA SER A 110 -6.94 14.07 -1.62
C SER A 110 -7.51 14.39 -0.25
N ILE A 111 -7.13 15.58 0.22
CA ILE A 111 -7.83 16.35 1.24
C ILE A 111 -7.58 15.83 2.67
N LEU A 112 -6.46 16.31 3.25
CA LEU A 112 -6.56 16.86 4.60
C LEU A 112 -7.51 18.07 4.50
N ALA A 113 -8.78 17.86 4.78
CA ALA A 113 -9.69 18.88 5.30
C ALA A 113 -9.98 18.50 6.75
#